data_AF-G2G0S1-F1
#
_entry.id   AF-G2G0S1-F1
#
_cell.length_a   1.000
_cell.length_b   1.000
_cell.length_c   1.000
_cell.angle_alpha   90.00
_cell.angle_beta   90.00
_cell.angle_gamma   90.00
#
_symmetry.space_group_name_H-M   'P 1'
#
loop_
_entity.id
_entity.type
_entity.pdbx_description
1 polymer ?
#
loop_
_entity_poly.entity_id
_entity_poly.type
_entity_poly.pdbx_seq_one_letter_code
_entity_poly.pdbx_strand_id
1 'polypeptide(L)'
;MKFDIFCIAENETLLCALKKIDENKKGFLLVIDDGNRVLGTLTDGDIRRAFINETNINDEVANVYIKKFERVLIDDEFSKIIEYFKDNRIKFLPIVDWQGKLMNIITKSNMHVLLLEDIVFGLDYDFLSLDEDKLEHEIFNRPWGLYKTTFLNPYSQSKIIKVKPLGELSLQEHKRREEYWVIIYGMGEVIIGESKKRVESGNYVYIPKGCKHKLINTSEDSSLMVAEVQLGDYFGEDDIIRYQDIYGRK
;
A
#
# COMPACT_ATOMS: atom_id res chain seq x y z
N MET A 1 27.08 6.46 0.12
CA MET A 1 26.32 6.94 -1.05
C MET A 1 24.83 6.72 -0.79
N LYS A 2 23.94 7.46 -1.47
CA LYS A 2 22.49 7.44 -1.24
C LYS A 2 21.84 6.04 -1.32
N PHE A 3 22.47 5.11 -2.04
CA PHE A 3 21.95 3.77 -2.32
C PHE A 3 22.75 2.63 -1.68
N ASP A 4 23.70 2.92 -0.76
CA ASP A 4 24.64 1.91 -0.26
C ASP A 4 23.94 0.69 0.36
N ILE A 5 22.86 0.91 1.13
CA ILE A 5 22.08 -0.16 1.77
C ILE A 5 21.33 -1.05 0.75
N PHE A 6 21.25 -0.62 -0.51
CA PHE A 6 20.66 -1.36 -1.63
C PHE A 6 21.71 -2.00 -2.54
N CYS A 7 23.01 -1.79 -2.29
CA CYS A 7 24.08 -2.24 -3.18
C CYS A 7 25.01 -3.25 -2.52
N ILE A 8 25.53 -4.18 -3.30
CA ILE A 8 26.48 -5.21 -2.86
C ILE A 8 27.49 -5.52 -3.98
N ALA A 9 28.76 -5.75 -3.62
CA ALA A 9 29.74 -6.24 -4.58
C ALA A 9 29.65 -7.77 -4.75
N GLU A 10 30.05 -8.28 -5.90
CA GLU A 10 29.91 -9.70 -6.22
C GLU A 10 30.76 -10.63 -5.34
N ASN A 11 31.88 -10.13 -4.83
CA ASN A 11 32.79 -10.83 -3.92
C ASN A 11 32.37 -10.75 -2.43
N GLU A 12 31.31 -10.01 -2.09
CA GLU A 12 30.76 -10.04 -0.74
C GLU A 12 30.00 -11.35 -0.49
N THR A 13 29.86 -11.74 0.77
CA THR A 13 29.20 -12.99 1.16
C THR A 13 27.67 -12.86 1.20
N LEU A 14 26.96 -13.98 1.08
CA LEU A 14 25.50 -14.02 1.28
C LEU A 14 25.07 -13.54 2.68
N LEU A 15 25.90 -13.72 3.72
CA LEU A 15 25.65 -13.14 5.04
C LEU A 15 25.59 -11.60 4.98
N CYS A 16 26.51 -10.97 4.24
CA CYS A 16 26.51 -9.52 4.07
C CYS A 16 25.28 -9.06 3.27
N ALA A 17 24.90 -9.83 2.25
CA ALA A 17 23.68 -9.60 1.49
C ALA A 17 22.43 -9.62 2.39
N LEU A 18 22.27 -10.66 3.20
CA LEU A 18 21.13 -10.80 4.11
C LEU A 18 21.05 -9.66 5.13
N LYS A 19 22.18 -9.21 5.68
CA LYS A 19 22.21 -8.06 6.59
C LYS A 19 21.74 -6.77 5.92
N LYS A 20 22.19 -6.50 4.70
CA LYS A 20 21.75 -5.30 3.95
C LYS A 20 20.27 -5.38 3.56
N ILE A 21 19.78 -6.57 3.21
CA ILE A 21 18.35 -6.78 2.92
C ILE A 21 17.50 -6.54 4.17
N ASP A 22 17.91 -7.07 5.32
CA ASP A 22 17.22 -6.83 6.60
C ASP A 22 17.20 -5.34 6.97
N GLU A 23 18.33 -4.65 6.80
CA GLU A 23 18.46 -3.22 7.04
C GLU A 23 17.56 -2.39 6.12
N ASN A 24 17.50 -2.72 4.83
CA ASN A 24 16.73 -1.96 3.85
C ASN A 24 15.23 -2.31 3.80
N LYS A 25 14.82 -3.47 4.35
CA LYS A 25 13.44 -3.95 4.44
C LYS A 25 12.70 -4.09 3.10
N LYS A 26 13.40 -4.12 1.96
CA LYS A 26 12.80 -4.25 0.62
C LYS A 26 12.97 -5.63 0.01
N GLY A 27 13.76 -6.52 0.61
CA GLY A 27 13.92 -7.90 0.14
C GLY A 27 14.79 -8.05 -1.12
N PHE A 28 15.57 -7.02 -1.48
CA PHE A 28 16.44 -7.03 -2.64
C PHE A 28 17.71 -6.19 -2.47
N LEU A 29 18.69 -6.46 -3.33
CA LEU A 29 19.90 -5.69 -3.56
C LEU A 29 20.23 -5.62 -5.06
N LEU A 30 20.97 -4.59 -5.43
CA LEU A 30 21.64 -4.44 -6.72
C LEU A 30 23.10 -4.87 -6.56
N VAL A 31 23.54 -5.77 -7.43
CA VAL A 31 24.95 -6.16 -7.48
C VAL A 31 25.69 -5.17 -8.35
N ILE A 32 26.76 -4.57 -7.85
CA ILE A 32 27.51 -3.51 -8.52
C ILE A 32 29.01 -3.83 -8.62
N ASP A 33 29.68 -3.23 -9.61
CA ASP A 33 31.15 -3.20 -9.70
C ASP A 33 31.75 -2.01 -8.95
N ASP A 34 33.09 -1.93 -8.92
CA ASP A 34 33.85 -0.82 -8.32
C ASP A 34 33.54 0.57 -8.95
N GLY A 35 32.95 0.58 -10.15
CA GLY A 35 32.51 1.77 -10.87
C GLY A 35 31.04 2.15 -10.62
N ASN A 36 30.35 1.46 -9.70
CA ASN A 36 28.91 1.54 -9.43
C ASN A 36 28.02 1.16 -10.62
N ARG A 37 28.51 0.35 -11.56
CA ARG A 37 27.67 -0.20 -12.64
C ARG A 37 26.88 -1.37 -12.12
N VAL A 38 25.59 -1.40 -12.44
CA VAL A 38 24.70 -2.50 -12.03
C VAL A 38 25.00 -3.73 -12.88
N LEU A 39 25.50 -4.78 -12.25
CA LEU A 39 25.81 -6.07 -12.84
C LEU A 39 24.59 -7.01 -12.80
N GLY A 40 23.73 -6.85 -11.80
CA GLY A 40 22.54 -7.68 -11.65
C GLY A 40 21.73 -7.38 -10.40
N THR A 41 20.80 -8.28 -10.11
CA THR A 41 19.86 -8.16 -8.98
C THR A 41 19.91 -9.40 -8.10
N LEU A 42 19.77 -9.22 -6.79
CA LEU A 42 19.70 -10.29 -5.81
C LEU A 42 18.46 -10.08 -4.93
N THR A 43 17.65 -11.12 -4.72
CA THR A 43 16.46 -11.07 -3.85
C THR A 43 16.49 -12.15 -2.78
N ASP A 44 15.64 -12.02 -1.74
CA ASP A 44 15.39 -13.11 -0.78
C ASP A 44 15.03 -14.43 -1.47
N GLY A 45 14.30 -14.34 -2.58
CA GLY A 45 13.93 -15.49 -3.39
C GLY A 45 15.14 -16.20 -3.98
N ASP A 46 16.14 -15.45 -4.44
CA ASP A 46 17.38 -15.99 -5.01
C ASP A 46 18.25 -16.64 -3.94
N ILE A 47 18.47 -15.95 -2.83
CA ILE A 47 19.25 -16.46 -1.69
C ILE A 47 18.61 -17.73 -1.12
N ARG A 48 17.29 -17.72 -0.91
CA ARG A 48 16.55 -18.90 -0.46
C ARG A 48 16.71 -20.08 -1.43
N ARG A 49 16.63 -19.85 -2.73
CA ARG A 49 16.85 -20.90 -3.75
C ARG A 49 18.28 -21.43 -3.72
N ALA A 50 19.27 -20.58 -3.49
CA ALA A 50 20.67 -20.98 -3.35
C ALA A 50 20.87 -21.91 -2.14
N PHE A 51 20.30 -21.57 -0.99
CA PHE A 51 20.38 -22.43 0.21
C PHE A 51 19.69 -23.79 0.03
N ILE A 52 18.60 -23.86 -0.75
CA ILE A 52 17.98 -25.14 -1.11
C ILE A 52 18.92 -26.00 -1.96
N ASN A 53 19.80 -25.36 -2.75
CA ASN A 53 20.81 -26.01 -3.59
C ASN A 53 22.18 -26.09 -2.91
N GLU A 54 22.22 -26.24 -1.59
CA GLU A 54 23.43 -26.50 -0.78
C GLU A 54 24.49 -25.38 -0.78
N THR A 55 24.15 -24.16 -1.22
CA THR A 55 25.01 -22.98 -1.05
C THR A 55 25.15 -22.63 0.44
N ASN A 56 26.33 -22.20 0.89
CA ASN A 56 26.59 -21.78 2.27
C ASN A 56 26.41 -20.27 2.45
N ILE A 57 26.10 -19.83 3.67
CA ILE A 57 25.94 -18.39 4.00
C ILE A 57 27.22 -17.57 3.79
N ASN A 58 28.38 -18.23 3.79
CA ASN A 58 29.67 -17.59 3.54
C ASN A 58 30.08 -17.58 2.06
N ASP A 59 29.30 -18.19 1.17
CA ASP A 59 29.60 -18.18 -0.25
C ASP A 59 29.40 -16.77 -0.83
N GLU A 60 30.09 -16.49 -1.94
CA GLU A 60 30.05 -15.20 -2.61
C GLU A 60 28.74 -14.97 -3.36
N VAL A 61 28.29 -13.72 -3.37
CA VAL A 61 27.11 -13.26 -4.11
C VAL A 61 27.22 -13.58 -5.60
N ALA A 62 28.43 -13.56 -6.16
CA ALA A 62 28.75 -13.82 -7.57
C ALA A 62 28.09 -15.09 -8.15
N ASN A 63 27.87 -16.10 -7.31
CA ASN A 63 27.32 -17.39 -7.71
C ASN A 63 25.78 -17.45 -7.68
N VAL A 64 25.13 -16.44 -7.11
CA VAL A 64 23.69 -16.49 -6.78
C VAL A 64 22.86 -15.44 -7.50
N TYR A 65 23.40 -14.24 -7.72
CA TYR A 65 22.61 -13.13 -8.26
C TYR A 65 22.20 -13.33 -9.74
N ILE A 66 21.12 -12.66 -10.13
CA ILE A 66 20.60 -12.72 -11.50
C ILE A 66 21.27 -11.65 -12.37
N LYS A 67 22.05 -12.09 -13.37
CA LYS A 67 22.79 -11.23 -14.32
C LYS A 67 21.91 -10.63 -15.43
N LYS A 68 20.79 -11.29 -15.75
CA LYS A 68 19.83 -10.78 -16.75
C LYS A 68 18.65 -10.15 -16.02
N PHE A 69 18.63 -8.82 -15.97
CA PHE A 69 17.65 -8.03 -15.25
C PHE A 69 17.13 -6.88 -16.11
N GLU A 70 15.95 -6.39 -15.77
CA GLU A 70 15.36 -5.22 -16.40
C GLU A 70 15.87 -3.94 -15.74
N ARG A 71 16.01 -2.87 -16.54
CA ARG A 71 16.50 -1.57 -16.09
C ARG A 71 15.92 -0.46 -16.96
N VAL A 72 15.95 0.76 -16.43
CA VAL A 72 15.51 1.98 -17.13
C VAL A 72 16.68 2.94 -17.23
N LEU A 73 16.83 3.62 -18.37
CA LEU A 73 17.81 4.70 -18.52
C LEU A 73 17.25 5.99 -17.92
N ILE A 74 18.10 6.82 -17.31
CA ILE A 74 17.67 8.08 -16.70
C ILE A 74 17.01 9.06 -17.69
N ASP A 75 17.33 8.94 -18.98
CA ASP A 75 16.78 9.74 -20.06
C ASP A 75 15.55 9.10 -20.73
N ASP A 76 15.11 7.91 -20.29
CA ASP A 76 13.87 7.29 -20.78
C ASP A 76 12.63 8.07 -20.32
N GLU A 77 11.51 7.87 -21.01
CA GLU A 77 10.21 8.32 -20.52
C GLU A 77 9.75 7.49 -19.32
N PHE A 78 9.09 8.13 -18.35
CA PHE A 78 8.51 7.46 -17.17
C PHE A 78 7.50 6.35 -17.54
N SER A 79 6.83 6.47 -18.69
CA SER A 79 5.91 5.46 -19.23
C SER A 79 6.53 4.06 -19.31
N LYS A 80 7.85 3.97 -19.52
CA LYS A 80 8.59 2.70 -19.56
C LYS A 80 8.58 1.95 -18.23
N ILE A 81 8.64 2.66 -17.10
CA ILE A 81 8.49 2.05 -15.76
C ILE A 81 7.12 1.39 -15.63
N ILE A 82 6.08 2.09 -16.10
CA ILE A 82 4.69 1.59 -16.04
C ILE A 82 4.57 0.28 -16.83
N GLU A 83 5.16 0.22 -18.03
CA GLU A 83 5.17 -1.01 -18.84
C GLU A 83 5.85 -2.18 -18.12
N TYR A 84 6.99 -1.94 -17.47
CA TYR A 84 7.67 -2.98 -16.70
C TYR A 84 6.85 -3.45 -15.48
N PHE A 85 6.27 -2.53 -14.72
CA PHE A 85 5.48 -2.87 -13.54
C PHE A 85 4.11 -3.50 -13.84
N LYS A 86 3.71 -3.63 -15.12
CA LYS A 86 2.60 -4.53 -15.49
C LYS A 86 2.91 -5.99 -15.17
N ASP A 87 4.19 -6.40 -15.23
CA ASP A 87 4.60 -7.72 -14.77
C ASP A 87 4.65 -7.76 -13.24
N ASN A 88 3.79 -8.58 -12.64
CA ASN A 88 3.73 -8.74 -11.18
C ASN A 88 4.99 -9.39 -10.57
N ARG A 89 5.88 -9.94 -11.39
CA ARG A 89 7.16 -10.49 -10.95
C ARG A 89 8.21 -9.38 -10.73
N ILE A 90 8.07 -8.24 -11.40
CA ILE A 90 8.98 -7.11 -11.28
C ILE A 90 8.49 -6.23 -10.13
N LYS A 91 9.25 -6.23 -9.03
CA LYS A 91 8.95 -5.45 -7.82
C LYS A 91 9.75 -4.16 -7.70
N PHE A 92 10.86 -4.06 -8.42
CA PHE A 92 11.74 -2.90 -8.42
C PHE A 92 12.50 -2.82 -9.75
N LEU A 93 12.99 -1.63 -10.06
CA LEU A 93 13.80 -1.35 -11.24
C LEU A 93 14.97 -0.43 -10.86
N PRO A 94 16.21 -0.78 -11.23
CA PRO A 94 17.31 0.17 -11.22
C PRO A 94 17.15 1.15 -12.38
N ILE A 95 17.39 2.42 -12.08
CA ILE A 95 17.51 3.50 -13.06
C ILE A 95 18.99 3.80 -13.20
N VAL A 96 19.50 3.70 -14.42
CA VAL A 96 20.94 3.80 -14.72
C VAL A 96 21.22 4.86 -15.78
N ASP A 97 22.46 5.30 -15.88
CA ASP A 97 22.91 6.08 -17.04
C ASP A 97 23.20 5.16 -18.25
N TRP A 98 23.62 5.76 -19.37
CA TRP A 98 23.99 5.04 -20.58
C TRP A 98 25.22 4.12 -20.43
N GLN A 99 26.04 4.30 -19.38
CA GLN A 99 27.16 3.43 -19.03
C GLN A 99 26.74 2.28 -18.08
N GLY A 100 25.48 2.26 -17.64
CA GLY A 100 24.95 1.29 -16.68
C GLY A 100 25.24 1.62 -15.23
N LYS A 101 25.74 2.83 -14.93
CA LYS A 101 25.97 3.30 -13.56
C LYS A 101 24.65 3.55 -12.86
N LEU A 102 24.52 3.11 -11.62
CA LEU A 102 23.32 3.33 -10.82
C LEU A 102 23.09 4.82 -10.57
N MET A 103 21.92 5.31 -11.00
CA MET A 103 21.47 6.69 -10.79
C MET A 103 20.34 6.77 -9.77
N ASN A 104 19.42 5.81 -9.78
CA ASN A 104 18.27 5.77 -8.88
C ASN A 104 17.65 4.38 -8.79
N ILE A 105 16.70 4.19 -7.88
CA ILE A 105 15.95 2.94 -7.69
C ILE A 105 14.48 3.29 -7.52
N ILE A 106 13.60 2.59 -8.22
CA ILE A 106 12.16 2.70 -8.01
C ILE A 106 11.57 1.33 -7.71
N THR A 107 10.72 1.25 -6.70
CA THR A 107 9.91 0.06 -6.41
C THR A 107 8.49 0.21 -6.93
N LYS A 108 7.81 -0.92 -7.12
CA LYS A 108 6.39 -0.93 -7.47
C LYS A 108 5.54 -0.24 -6.40
N SER A 109 5.91 -0.38 -5.12
CA SER A 109 5.30 0.34 -4.00
C SER A 109 5.47 1.86 -4.15
N ASN A 110 6.66 2.34 -4.49
CA ASN A 110 6.86 3.78 -4.75
C ASN A 110 5.93 4.30 -5.84
N MET A 111 5.75 3.55 -6.93
CA MET A 111 4.81 3.94 -7.99
C MET A 111 3.37 4.07 -7.48
N HIS A 112 2.94 3.21 -6.55
CA HIS A 112 1.61 3.32 -5.95
C HIS A 112 1.47 4.56 -5.05
N VAL A 113 2.50 4.91 -4.27
CA VAL A 113 2.49 6.15 -3.46
C VAL A 113 2.38 7.39 -4.34
N LEU A 114 3.07 7.42 -5.49
CA LEU A 114 3.00 8.54 -6.43
C LEU A 114 1.59 8.78 -6.98
N LEU A 115 0.71 7.77 -7.01
CA LEU A 115 -0.69 7.94 -7.42
C LEU A 115 -1.55 8.60 -6.33
N LEU A 116 -1.11 8.52 -5.07
CA LEU A 116 -1.83 9.04 -3.92
C LEU A 116 -1.40 10.46 -3.54
N GLU A 117 -0.26 10.91 -4.04
CA GLU A 117 0.31 12.21 -3.69
C GLU A 117 0.41 13.12 -4.91
N ASP A 118 0.18 14.42 -4.68
CA ASP A 118 0.38 15.45 -5.69
C ASP A 118 1.87 15.81 -5.79
N ILE A 119 2.64 14.94 -6.45
CA ILE A 119 4.09 15.08 -6.62
C ILE A 119 4.39 15.26 -8.10
N VAL A 120 5.16 16.32 -8.42
CA VAL A 120 5.82 16.44 -9.72
C VAL A 120 7.14 15.67 -9.66
N PHE A 121 7.27 14.62 -10.47
CA PHE A 121 8.45 13.74 -10.45
C PHE A 121 9.02 13.49 -11.85
N GLY A 122 10.35 13.36 -11.91
CA GLY A 122 11.11 12.79 -13.02
C GLY A 122 11.82 11.51 -12.56
N LEU A 123 12.59 10.87 -13.45
CA LEU A 123 13.37 9.66 -13.11
C LEU A 123 14.51 9.93 -12.11
N ASP A 124 14.86 11.20 -11.91
CA ASP A 124 15.82 11.72 -10.94
C ASP A 124 15.20 11.97 -9.55
N TYR A 125 13.88 11.89 -9.41
CA TYR A 125 13.18 12.08 -8.14
C TYR A 125 13.62 11.06 -7.09
N ASP A 126 13.74 11.47 -5.83
CA ASP A 126 14.10 10.57 -4.74
C ASP A 126 12.96 9.62 -4.34
N PHE A 127 12.72 8.56 -5.10
CA PHE A 127 11.63 7.61 -4.84
C PHE A 127 11.76 6.92 -3.48
N LEU A 128 12.98 6.73 -2.97
CA LEU A 128 13.22 6.09 -1.67
C LEU A 128 12.85 6.99 -0.48
N SER A 129 12.62 8.29 -0.72
CA SER A 129 12.10 9.21 0.31
C SER A 129 10.59 9.10 0.50
N LEU A 130 9.88 8.38 -0.37
CA LEU A 130 8.43 8.21 -0.29
C LEU A 130 8.05 7.33 0.90
N ASP A 131 7.02 7.78 1.62
CA ASP A 131 6.43 7.04 2.73
C ASP A 131 5.48 5.96 2.20
N GLU A 132 5.99 4.73 2.12
CA GLU A 132 5.23 3.56 1.67
C GLU A 132 4.22 3.06 2.72
N ASP A 133 4.31 3.48 3.99
CA ASP A 133 3.34 3.08 5.03
C ASP A 133 1.93 3.59 4.69
N LYS A 134 1.81 4.59 3.80
CA LYS A 134 0.55 5.07 3.23
C LYS A 134 -0.21 4.03 2.43
N LEU A 135 0.45 2.98 1.94
CA LEU A 135 -0.18 1.87 1.22
C LEU A 135 -0.64 0.75 2.15
N GLU A 136 -0.01 0.64 3.33
CA GLU A 136 -0.34 -0.41 4.28
C GLU A 136 -1.57 -0.01 5.08
N HIS A 137 -2.65 -0.76 4.85
CA HIS A 137 -3.90 -0.56 5.53
C HIS A 137 -4.38 -1.89 6.09
N GLU A 138 -4.30 -2.00 7.41
CA GLU A 138 -4.70 -3.19 8.13
C GLU A 138 -6.21 -3.47 7.98
N ILE A 139 -6.57 -4.74 8.14
CA ILE A 139 -7.97 -5.13 8.34
C ILE A 139 -8.28 -4.97 9.82
N PHE A 140 -9.21 -4.07 10.12
CA PHE A 140 -9.59 -3.77 11.49
C PHE A 140 -10.87 -4.51 11.85
N ASN A 141 -10.79 -5.34 12.89
CA ASN A 141 -11.98 -6.00 13.44
C ASN A 141 -12.78 -5.01 14.32
N ARG A 142 -14.10 -5.13 14.29
CA ARG A 142 -15.04 -4.34 15.08
C ARG A 142 -16.17 -5.24 15.61
N PRO A 143 -16.83 -4.88 16.72
CA PRO A 143 -17.94 -5.68 17.25
C PRO A 143 -19.07 -5.92 16.23
N TRP A 144 -19.30 -4.99 15.30
CA TRP A 144 -20.30 -5.08 14.24
C TRP A 144 -19.81 -5.76 12.96
N GLY A 145 -18.53 -6.12 12.84
CA GLY A 145 -17.95 -6.67 11.60
C GLY A 145 -16.49 -6.27 11.42
N LEU A 146 -16.10 -5.86 10.22
CA LEU A 146 -14.72 -5.46 9.94
C LEU A 146 -14.67 -4.38 8.86
N TYR A 147 -13.57 -3.66 8.78
CA TYR A 147 -13.30 -2.81 7.62
C TYR A 147 -11.82 -2.88 7.22
N LYS A 148 -11.56 -2.47 5.98
CA LYS A 148 -10.21 -2.30 5.43
C LYS A 148 -10.13 -0.94 4.75
N THR A 149 -9.13 -0.13 5.08
CA THR A 149 -8.82 1.08 4.31
C THR A 149 -8.20 0.66 2.97
N THR A 150 -8.67 1.24 1.86
CA THR A 150 -8.19 0.92 0.51
C THR A 150 -7.17 1.94 0.02
N PHE A 151 -7.30 3.20 0.42
CA PHE A 151 -6.28 4.23 0.30
C PHE A 151 -6.51 5.35 1.31
N LEU A 152 -5.45 6.10 1.61
CA LEU A 152 -5.47 7.32 2.40
C LEU A 152 -4.49 8.33 1.80
N ASN A 153 -4.95 9.56 1.59
CA ASN A 153 -4.12 10.69 1.21
C ASN A 153 -4.58 11.97 1.93
N PRO A 154 -3.90 13.12 1.77
CA PRO A 154 -4.26 14.36 2.46
C PRO A 154 -5.69 14.87 2.20
N TYR A 155 -6.34 14.40 1.14
CA TYR A 155 -7.63 14.92 0.65
C TYR A 155 -8.79 13.94 0.87
N SER A 156 -8.48 12.65 1.02
CA SER A 156 -9.49 11.58 1.04
C SER A 156 -9.01 10.28 1.66
N GLN A 157 -9.97 9.54 2.20
CA GLN A 157 -9.79 8.16 2.67
C GLN A 157 -10.88 7.28 2.05
N SER A 158 -10.55 6.08 1.61
CA SER A 158 -11.56 5.10 1.20
C SER A 158 -11.46 3.82 2.01
N LYS A 159 -12.61 3.20 2.28
CA LYS A 159 -12.73 1.96 3.04
C LYS A 159 -13.69 0.98 2.37
N ILE A 160 -13.45 -0.30 2.59
CA ILE A 160 -14.45 -1.34 2.43
C ILE A 160 -14.89 -1.77 3.83
N ILE A 161 -16.18 -1.61 4.12
CA ILE A 161 -16.80 -1.95 5.39
C ILE A 161 -17.68 -3.18 5.19
N LYS A 162 -17.55 -4.18 6.05
CA LYS A 162 -18.40 -5.37 6.09
C LYS A 162 -19.07 -5.47 7.45
N VAL A 163 -20.38 -5.29 7.47
CA VAL A 163 -21.22 -5.42 8.66
C VAL A 163 -21.79 -6.83 8.71
N LYS A 164 -21.60 -7.51 9.83
CA LYS A 164 -22.13 -8.86 10.05
C LYS A 164 -23.66 -8.86 10.09
N PRO A 165 -24.34 -10.01 9.92
CA PRO A 165 -25.79 -10.09 10.08
C PRO A 165 -26.25 -9.49 11.42
N LEU A 166 -27.33 -8.71 11.39
CA LEU A 166 -27.86 -7.95 12.54
C LEU A 166 -26.87 -6.99 13.23
N GLY A 167 -25.71 -6.73 12.61
CA GLY A 167 -24.72 -5.78 13.10
C GLY A 167 -25.09 -4.34 12.77
N GLU A 168 -24.60 -3.40 13.58
CA GLU A 168 -24.81 -1.98 13.33
C GLU A 168 -23.56 -1.15 13.66
N LEU A 169 -23.29 -0.12 12.86
CA LEU A 169 -22.30 0.89 13.23
C LEU A 169 -22.83 1.72 14.41
N SER A 170 -21.95 2.35 15.18
CA SER A 170 -22.38 3.30 16.20
C SER A 170 -23.04 4.51 15.54
N LEU A 171 -24.01 5.15 16.19
CA LEU A 171 -24.51 6.44 15.72
C LEU A 171 -23.40 7.47 15.91
N GLN A 172 -22.87 8.00 14.81
CA GLN A 172 -21.67 8.82 14.81
C GLN A 172 -21.83 10.09 13.98
N GLU A 173 -20.94 11.05 14.22
CA GLU A 173 -20.84 12.32 13.50
C GLU A 173 -19.37 12.65 13.30
N HIS A 174 -19.05 13.28 12.17
CA HIS A 174 -17.72 13.78 11.83
C HIS A 174 -17.79 15.26 11.52
N LYS A 175 -16.90 16.08 12.07
CA LYS A 175 -16.94 17.54 11.86
C LYS A 175 -16.06 17.97 10.70
N ARG A 176 -15.01 17.19 10.39
CA ARG A 176 -13.97 17.59 9.42
C ARG A 176 -14.11 16.91 8.06
N ARG A 177 -14.90 15.84 7.98
CA ARG A 177 -15.12 15.08 6.74
C ARG A 177 -16.59 14.83 6.44
N GLU A 178 -16.87 14.70 5.17
CA GLU A 178 -18.13 14.17 4.63
C GLU A 178 -17.89 12.77 4.08
N GLU A 179 -18.96 12.00 3.91
CA GLU A 179 -18.85 10.60 3.49
C GLU A 179 -19.81 10.26 2.34
N TYR A 180 -19.34 9.37 1.49
CA TYR A 180 -19.98 8.88 0.28
C TYR A 180 -19.98 7.37 0.36
N TRP A 181 -21.14 6.77 0.54
CA TRP A 181 -21.28 5.32 0.67
C TRP A 181 -21.96 4.74 -0.55
N VAL A 182 -21.42 3.63 -1.07
CA VAL A 182 -22.07 2.79 -2.07
C VAL A 182 -22.26 1.40 -1.46
N ILE A 183 -23.50 0.93 -1.42
CA ILE A 183 -23.77 -0.44 -0.96
C ILE A 183 -23.32 -1.40 -2.06
N ILE A 184 -22.29 -2.18 -1.78
CA ILE A 184 -21.74 -3.16 -2.73
C ILE A 184 -22.59 -4.43 -2.73
N TYR A 185 -23.00 -4.88 -1.54
CA TYR A 185 -23.69 -6.14 -1.37
C TYR A 185 -24.58 -6.13 -0.12
N GLY A 186 -25.74 -6.76 -0.22
CA GLY A 186 -26.68 -6.96 0.88
C GLY A 186 -27.71 -5.85 0.97
N MET A 187 -28.46 -5.85 2.07
CA MET A 187 -29.48 -4.86 2.37
C MET A 187 -29.44 -4.46 3.85
N GLY A 188 -29.97 -3.28 4.14
CA GLY A 188 -29.98 -2.75 5.48
C GLY A 188 -30.77 -1.46 5.58
N GLU A 189 -30.48 -0.72 6.63
CA GLU A 189 -31.05 0.59 6.88
C GLU A 189 -29.94 1.58 7.19
N VAL A 190 -30.11 2.79 6.68
CA VAL A 190 -29.26 3.94 6.95
C VAL A 190 -30.07 5.00 7.67
N ILE A 191 -29.48 5.58 8.71
CA ILE A 191 -29.98 6.76 9.40
C ILE A 191 -29.07 7.93 9.03
N ILE A 192 -29.65 9.07 8.67
CA ILE A 192 -28.95 10.34 8.35
C ILE A 192 -29.77 11.48 8.96
N GLY A 193 -29.24 12.11 9.99
CA GLY A 193 -29.98 13.06 10.83
C GLY A 193 -31.22 12.37 11.41
N GLU A 194 -32.39 12.87 11.02
CA GLU A 194 -33.70 12.35 11.43
C GLU A 194 -34.31 11.38 10.40
N SER A 195 -33.69 11.24 9.22
CA SER A 195 -34.17 10.38 8.15
C SER A 195 -33.70 8.94 8.34
N LYS A 196 -34.61 7.99 8.14
CA LYS A 196 -34.31 6.55 8.08
C LYS A 196 -34.68 6.03 6.69
N LYS A 197 -33.74 5.36 6.01
CA LYS A 197 -33.91 4.87 4.64
C LYS A 197 -33.46 3.42 4.55
N ARG A 198 -34.22 2.58 3.86
CA ARG A 198 -33.76 1.25 3.45
C ARG A 198 -32.75 1.39 2.33
N VAL A 199 -31.75 0.52 2.34
CA VAL A 199 -30.70 0.47 1.33
C VAL A 199 -30.45 -0.96 0.91
N GLU A 200 -30.12 -1.15 -0.37
CA GLU A 200 -29.74 -2.41 -0.98
C GLU A 200 -28.55 -2.20 -1.94
N SER A 201 -27.96 -3.29 -2.43
CA SER A 201 -26.86 -3.27 -3.40
C SER A 201 -27.12 -2.28 -4.55
N GLY A 202 -26.12 -1.44 -4.84
CA GLY A 202 -26.19 -0.39 -5.87
C GLY A 202 -26.76 0.95 -5.37
N ASN A 203 -27.35 1.01 -4.17
CA ASN A 203 -27.76 2.29 -3.60
C ASN A 203 -26.53 3.12 -3.15
N TYR A 204 -26.68 4.43 -3.25
CA TYR A 204 -25.70 5.42 -2.82
C TYR A 204 -26.26 6.30 -1.71
N VAL A 205 -25.40 6.69 -0.78
CA VAL A 205 -25.73 7.54 0.37
C VAL A 205 -24.67 8.64 0.51
N TYR A 206 -25.12 9.89 0.56
CA TYR A 206 -24.31 11.05 0.93
C TYR A 206 -24.53 11.42 2.39
N ILE A 207 -23.44 11.67 3.11
CA ILE A 207 -23.44 12.08 4.51
C ILE A 207 -22.67 13.40 4.63
N PRO A 208 -23.37 14.53 4.83
CA PRO A 208 -22.73 15.82 5.03
C PRO A 208 -21.91 15.88 6.32
N LYS A 209 -20.93 16.79 6.37
CA LYS A 209 -20.20 17.14 7.60
C LYS A 209 -21.17 17.55 8.71
N GLY A 210 -20.91 17.10 9.93
CA GLY A 210 -21.76 17.38 11.11
C GLY A 210 -23.10 16.63 11.12
N CYS A 211 -23.36 15.75 10.16
CA CYS A 211 -24.58 14.96 10.15
C CYS A 211 -24.41 13.65 10.93
N LYS A 212 -25.31 13.40 11.89
CA LYS A 212 -25.39 12.12 12.59
C LYS A 212 -25.81 11.03 11.61
N HIS A 213 -25.10 9.91 11.59
CA HIS A 213 -25.40 8.84 10.68
C HIS A 213 -25.09 7.46 11.27
N LYS A 214 -25.75 6.43 10.74
CA LYS A 214 -25.63 5.05 11.19
C LYS A 214 -26.00 4.09 10.07
N LEU A 215 -25.26 2.98 9.95
CA LEU A 215 -25.56 1.86 9.07
C LEU A 215 -25.98 0.65 9.91
N ILE A 216 -27.08 0.00 9.51
CA ILE A 216 -27.64 -1.17 10.20
C ILE A 216 -27.81 -2.26 9.16
N ASN A 217 -27.22 -3.43 9.40
CA ASN A 217 -27.53 -4.63 8.63
C ASN A 217 -28.80 -5.27 9.19
N THR A 218 -29.87 -5.31 8.40
CA THR A 218 -31.17 -5.88 8.82
C THR A 218 -31.35 -7.33 8.43
N SER A 219 -30.38 -7.93 7.73
CA SER A 219 -30.41 -9.35 7.37
C SER A 219 -29.96 -10.24 8.54
N GLU A 220 -30.61 -11.39 8.69
CA GLU A 220 -30.29 -12.41 9.70
C GLU A 220 -29.16 -13.34 9.28
N ASP A 221 -28.94 -13.53 7.98
CA ASP A 221 -28.05 -14.54 7.41
C ASP A 221 -26.95 -13.97 6.49
N SER A 222 -27.10 -12.74 6.02
CA SER A 222 -26.22 -12.12 5.03
C SER A 222 -25.50 -10.90 5.59
N SER A 223 -24.25 -10.70 5.18
CA SER A 223 -23.50 -9.48 5.51
C SER A 223 -23.91 -8.31 4.62
N LEU A 224 -23.77 -7.09 5.13
CA LEU A 224 -23.90 -5.85 4.38
C LEU A 224 -22.50 -5.27 4.10
N MET A 225 -22.18 -5.01 2.84
CA MET A 225 -20.88 -4.48 2.41
C MET A 225 -21.04 -3.09 1.78
N VAL A 226 -20.17 -2.17 2.18
CA VAL A 226 -20.19 -0.77 1.77
C VAL A 226 -18.81 -0.34 1.33
N ALA A 227 -18.72 0.29 0.15
CA ALA A 227 -17.60 1.12 -0.23
C ALA A 227 -17.83 2.53 0.31
N GLU A 228 -16.91 3.02 1.12
CA GLU A 228 -16.93 4.35 1.68
C GLU A 228 -15.80 5.17 1.05
N VAL A 229 -16.12 6.41 0.69
CA VAL A 229 -15.16 7.47 0.39
C VAL A 229 -15.43 8.63 1.33
N GLN A 230 -14.41 9.06 2.04
CA GLN A 230 -14.43 10.19 2.95
C GLN A 230 -13.66 11.35 2.31
N LEU A 231 -14.24 12.54 2.28
CA LEU A 231 -13.60 13.76 1.78
C LEU A 231 -13.46 14.79 2.89
N GLY A 232 -12.27 15.36 3.06
CA GLY A 232 -11.98 16.26 4.17
C GLY A 232 -10.50 16.56 4.32
N ASP A 233 -10.17 17.23 5.42
CA ASP A 233 -8.80 17.61 5.78
C ASP A 233 -8.26 16.82 6.99
N TYR A 234 -9.06 15.88 7.51
CA TYR A 234 -8.72 15.06 8.66
C TYR A 234 -9.57 13.78 8.73
N PHE A 235 -8.92 12.65 9.00
CA PHE A 235 -9.54 11.31 8.98
C PHE A 235 -9.26 10.48 10.24
N GLY A 236 -8.72 11.10 11.29
CA GLY A 236 -8.44 10.44 12.57
C GLY A 236 -9.70 9.95 13.28
N GLU A 237 -9.55 8.93 14.13
CA GLU A 237 -10.64 8.33 14.92
C GLU A 237 -11.18 9.28 16.02
N ASP A 238 -10.43 10.32 16.37
CA ASP A 238 -10.78 11.37 17.33
C ASP A 238 -11.73 12.44 16.76
N ASP A 239 -11.92 12.52 15.43
CA ASP A 239 -13.02 13.29 14.82
C ASP A 239 -14.38 12.55 14.93
N ILE A 240 -14.40 11.35 15.48
CA ILE A 240 -15.62 10.55 15.60
C ILE A 240 -16.31 10.84 16.94
N ILE A 241 -17.45 11.53 16.88
CA ILE A 241 -18.33 11.73 18.03
C ILE A 241 -19.37 10.61 18.04
N ARG A 242 -19.34 9.74 19.05
CA ARG A 242 -20.28 8.61 19.20
C ARG A 242 -21.41 8.97 20.17
N TYR A 243 -22.65 8.80 19.72
CA TYR A 243 -23.85 9.12 20.50
C TYR A 243 -24.56 7.89 21.06
N GLN A 244 -24.57 6.80 20.29
CA GLN A 244 -25.18 5.53 20.70
C GLN A 244 -24.29 4.39 20.21
N ASP A 245 -23.71 3.65 21.16
CA ASP A 245 -22.94 2.44 20.89
C ASP A 245 -23.47 1.30 21.74
N ILE A 246 -24.08 0.30 21.11
CA ILE A 246 -24.55 -0.92 21.80
C ILE A 246 -23.39 -1.83 22.25
N TYR A 247 -22.16 -1.51 21.84
CA TYR A 247 -20.96 -2.28 22.15
C TYR A 247 -20.10 -1.66 23.27
N GLY A 248 -20.56 -0.57 23.89
CA GLY A 248 -19.93 0.01 25.09
C GLY A 248 -18.57 0.67 24.87
N ARG A 249 -18.23 1.06 23.63
CA ARG A 249 -17.02 1.84 23.35
C ARG A 249 -17.29 3.32 23.69
N LYS A 250 -16.31 3.94 24.34
CA LYS A 250 -16.34 5.37 24.64
C LYS A 250 -15.89 6.18 23.44
#